data_AF-A0A1G3QTW1-F1
#
_entry.id   AF-A0A1G3QTW1-F1
#
_cell.length_a   1.000
_cell.length_b   1.000
_cell.length_c   1.000
_cell.angle_alpha   90.00
_cell.angle_beta   90.00
_cell.angle_gamma   90.00
#
_symmetry.space_group_name_H-M   'P 1'
#
loop_
_entity.id
_entity.type
_entity.pdbx_description
1 polymer ?
#
loop_
_entity_poly.entity_id
_entity_poly.type
_entity_poly.pdbx_seq_one_letter_code
_entity_poly.pdbx_strand_id
1 'polypeptide(L)'
;MKVKYLFIIMLVILLLVSFSQIFSIPPYAGDIFPAYKSGYFDELEKGFRIITDSFMGIKSMARPEYAWIFLSDIGTAHGIRIRVYDYRGYRVPAPGEREGGPDEEVVRIINSMSPGIHSEVRGGAYASVIPLFVRGECKFCHTRWNKRGVVGALGFVRPYDAGVYYTAERIIIFICITIVLVCLLYAVARWDPGKNIKELFDK
;
A
#
# COMPACT_ATOMS: atom_id res chain seq x y z
N MET A 1 -0.72 48.32 0.53
CA MET A 1 0.45 47.79 -0.23
C MET A 1 1.25 46.73 0.53
N LYS A 2 1.73 46.97 1.78
CA LYS A 2 2.58 46.01 2.52
C LYS A 2 1.99 44.60 2.67
N VAL A 3 0.69 44.50 2.95
CA VAL A 3 -0.03 43.22 3.12
C VAL A 3 -0.09 42.39 1.83
N LYS A 4 -0.19 43.03 0.66
CA LYS A 4 -0.20 42.35 -0.65
C LYS A 4 1.13 41.62 -0.89
N TYR A 5 2.25 42.23 -0.52
CA TYR A 5 3.57 41.61 -0.67
C TYR A 5 3.74 40.38 0.23
N LEU A 6 3.17 40.36 1.43
CA LEU A 6 3.16 39.17 2.30
C LEU A 6 2.44 37.99 1.65
N PHE A 7 1.25 38.22 1.06
CA PHE A 7 0.51 37.17 0.35
C PHE A 7 1.25 36.66 -0.88
N ILE A 8 1.89 37.56 -1.65
CA ILE A 8 2.70 37.17 -2.80
C ILE A 8 3.87 36.29 -2.37
N ILE A 9 4.64 36.69 -1.33
CA ILE A 9 5.78 35.91 -0.84
C ILE A 9 5.34 34.52 -0.36
N MET A 10 4.25 34.46 0.41
CA MET A 10 3.71 33.19 0.90
C MET A 10 3.28 32.26 -0.24
N LEU A 11 2.58 32.80 -1.24
CA LEU A 11 2.15 32.02 -2.42
C LEU A 11 3.34 31.58 -3.27
N VAL A 12 4.38 32.40 -3.44
CA VAL A 12 5.62 32.02 -4.14
C VAL A 12 6.33 30.89 -3.42
N ILE A 13 6.45 30.94 -2.09
CA ILE A 13 7.07 29.86 -1.30
C ILE A 13 6.26 28.57 -1.46
N LEU A 14 4.93 28.63 -1.31
CA LEU A 14 4.05 27.47 -1.52
C LEU A 14 4.16 26.90 -2.93
N LEU A 15 4.27 27.77 -3.94
CA LEU A 15 4.44 27.39 -5.34
C LEU A 15 5.77 26.67 -5.55
N LEU A 16 6.87 27.20 -5.02
CA LEU A 16 8.20 26.58 -5.12
C LEU A 16 8.24 25.22 -4.43
N VAL A 17 7.64 25.11 -3.24
CA VAL A 17 7.52 23.83 -2.54
C VAL A 17 6.69 22.86 -3.39
N SER A 18 5.50 23.25 -3.83
CA SER A 18 4.63 22.39 -4.66
C SER A 18 5.30 21.95 -5.96
N PHE A 19 6.02 22.84 -6.63
CA PHE A 19 6.76 22.56 -7.86
C PHE A 19 7.93 21.60 -7.62
N SER A 20 8.67 21.76 -6.51
CA SER A 20 9.74 20.83 -6.15
C SER A 20 9.24 19.40 -5.92
N GLN A 21 7.99 19.25 -5.47
CA GLN A 21 7.35 17.96 -5.21
C GLN A 21 6.88 17.25 -6.49
N ILE A 22 6.87 17.94 -7.64
CA ILE A 22 6.63 17.33 -8.97
C ILE A 22 7.84 16.49 -9.38
N PHE A 23 9.06 16.90 -8.99
CA PHE A 23 10.26 16.14 -9.29
C PHE A 23 10.42 15.00 -8.28
N SER A 24 10.99 13.89 -8.76
CA SER A 24 11.28 12.69 -7.98
C SER A 24 12.38 12.93 -6.95
N ILE A 25 12.12 13.80 -5.96
CA ILE A 25 12.86 13.79 -4.71
C ILE A 25 12.46 12.48 -4.04
N PRO A 26 13.37 11.49 -3.90
CA PRO A 26 13.05 10.22 -3.27
C PRO A 26 12.65 10.56 -1.83
N PRO A 27 11.40 10.36 -1.45
CA PRO A 27 10.98 10.67 -0.11
C PRO A 27 11.49 9.59 0.84
N TYR A 28 11.55 9.96 2.10
CA TYR A 28 11.91 9.07 3.18
C TYR A 28 10.92 7.89 3.22
N ALA A 29 11.43 6.66 3.17
CA ALA A 29 10.61 5.44 3.10
C ALA A 29 9.66 5.24 4.32
N GLY A 30 9.85 6.02 5.40
CA GLY A 30 8.99 6.02 6.57
C GLY A 30 7.68 6.83 6.44
N ASP A 31 7.52 7.66 5.40
CA ASP A 31 6.37 8.58 5.25
C ASP A 31 5.27 8.07 4.30
N ILE A 32 5.20 6.76 4.05
CA ILE A 32 4.10 6.18 3.25
C ILE A 32 2.83 6.14 4.10
N PHE A 33 2.09 7.24 4.08
CA PHE A 33 0.82 7.34 4.79
C PHE A 33 -0.21 6.36 4.17
N PRO A 34 -1.02 5.65 4.97
CA PRO A 34 -2.02 4.69 4.47
C PRO A 34 -3.02 5.28 3.47
N ALA A 35 -3.28 6.59 3.55
CA ALA A 35 -4.16 7.32 2.62
C ALA A 35 -3.60 7.44 1.19
N TYR A 36 -2.29 7.19 1.01
CA TYR A 36 -1.61 7.16 -0.29
C TYR A 36 -1.28 5.72 -0.72
N LYS A 37 -2.05 4.70 -0.32
CA LYS A 37 -2.01 3.40 -1.00
C LYS A 37 -2.43 3.63 -2.45
N SER A 38 -1.44 3.88 -3.31
CA SER A 38 -1.64 4.11 -4.73
C SER A 38 -2.14 2.84 -5.41
N GLY A 39 -2.69 2.98 -6.62
CA GLY A 39 -3.15 1.83 -7.42
C GLY A 39 -2.06 0.75 -7.60
N TYR A 40 -0.78 1.12 -7.49
CA TYR A 40 0.34 0.18 -7.52
C TYR A 40 0.30 -0.85 -6.37
N PHE A 41 0.06 -0.42 -5.11
CA PHE A 41 -0.02 -1.36 -3.99
C PHE A 41 -1.28 -2.21 -4.07
N ASP A 42 -2.38 -1.66 -4.59
CA ASP A 42 -3.60 -2.44 -4.84
C ASP A 42 -3.35 -3.54 -5.89
N GLU A 43 -2.59 -3.25 -6.95
CA GLU A 43 -2.19 -4.27 -7.93
C GLU A 43 -1.25 -5.33 -7.33
N LEU A 44 -0.34 -4.94 -6.44
CA LEU A 44 0.48 -5.91 -5.70
C LEU A 44 -0.38 -6.81 -4.80
N GLU A 45 -1.32 -6.23 -4.04
CA GLU A 45 -2.24 -7.00 -3.20
C GLU A 45 -3.15 -7.92 -4.03
N LYS A 46 -3.65 -7.45 -5.19
CA LYS A 46 -4.40 -8.30 -6.14
C LYS A 46 -3.55 -9.47 -6.62
N GLY A 47 -2.29 -9.24 -6.97
CA GLY A 47 -1.35 -10.30 -7.34
C GLY A 47 -1.18 -11.34 -6.22
N PHE A 48 -0.99 -10.89 -4.97
CA PHE A 48 -0.90 -11.80 -3.82
C PHE A 48 -2.18 -12.58 -3.56
N ARG A 49 -3.36 -11.98 -3.77
CA ARG A 49 -4.66 -12.67 -3.69
C ARG A 49 -4.78 -13.75 -4.77
N ILE A 50 -4.42 -13.45 -6.01
CA ILE A 50 -4.45 -14.44 -7.10
C ILE A 50 -3.55 -15.64 -6.77
N ILE A 51 -2.33 -15.39 -6.30
CA ILE A 51 -1.40 -16.46 -5.88
C ILE A 51 -1.99 -17.28 -4.73
N THR A 52 -2.60 -16.60 -3.75
CA THR A 52 -3.28 -17.25 -2.61
C THR A 52 -4.41 -18.16 -3.06
N ASP A 53 -5.25 -17.68 -3.98
CA ASP A 53 -6.38 -18.41 -4.52
C ASP A 53 -5.93 -19.62 -5.34
N SER A 54 -4.91 -19.46 -6.19
CA SER A 54 -4.31 -20.54 -6.95
C SER A 54 -3.68 -21.60 -6.04
N PHE A 55 -2.94 -21.19 -5.00
CA PHE A 55 -2.36 -22.11 -4.03
C PHE A 55 -3.44 -22.94 -3.33
N MET A 56 -4.50 -22.29 -2.86
CA MET A 56 -5.62 -22.98 -2.21
C MET A 56 -6.33 -23.94 -3.16
N GLY A 57 -6.55 -23.54 -4.41
CA GLY A 57 -7.18 -24.40 -5.43
C GLY A 57 -6.34 -25.63 -5.80
N ILE A 58 -5.02 -25.47 -5.95
CA ILE A 58 -4.12 -26.60 -6.22
C ILE A 58 -4.10 -27.55 -5.01
N LYS A 59 -4.05 -27.00 -3.79
CA LYS A 59 -4.00 -27.78 -2.56
C LYS A 59 -5.30 -28.55 -2.28
N SER A 60 -6.45 -28.05 -2.75
CA SER A 60 -7.75 -28.71 -2.58
C SER A 60 -8.08 -29.70 -3.70
N MET A 61 -7.70 -29.41 -4.95
CA MET A 61 -8.13 -30.18 -6.13
C MET A 61 -7.07 -31.09 -6.73
N ALA A 62 -5.79 -30.87 -6.42
CA ALA A 62 -4.66 -31.59 -7.02
C ALA A 62 -3.76 -32.24 -5.95
N ARG A 63 -2.61 -32.74 -6.39
CA ARG A 63 -1.57 -33.26 -5.52
C ARG A 63 -0.97 -32.13 -4.66
N PRO A 64 -0.97 -32.22 -3.32
CA PRO A 64 -0.48 -31.15 -2.44
C PRO A 64 0.96 -30.69 -2.75
N GLU A 65 1.79 -31.57 -3.28
CA GLU A 65 3.16 -31.30 -3.71
C GLU A 65 3.22 -30.20 -4.79
N TYR A 66 2.24 -30.17 -5.69
CA TYR A 66 2.17 -29.16 -6.75
C TYR A 66 1.93 -27.76 -6.23
N ALA A 67 1.25 -27.62 -5.08
CA ALA A 67 1.03 -26.32 -4.46
C ALA A 67 2.36 -25.71 -3.98
N TRP A 68 3.28 -26.54 -3.49
CA TRP A 68 4.61 -26.09 -3.06
C TRP A 68 5.51 -25.73 -4.25
N ILE A 69 5.48 -26.53 -5.32
CA ILE A 69 6.19 -26.25 -6.57
C ILE A 69 5.71 -24.92 -7.15
N PHE A 70 4.39 -24.72 -7.22
CA PHE A 70 3.79 -23.47 -7.69
C PHE A 70 4.30 -22.24 -6.92
N LEU A 71 4.34 -22.29 -5.58
CA LEU A 71 4.86 -21.17 -4.79
C LEU A 71 6.35 -20.92 -5.04
N SER A 72 7.14 -21.99 -5.23
CA SER A 72 8.57 -21.88 -5.55
C SER A 72 8.81 -21.23 -6.92
N ASP A 73 8.03 -21.64 -7.93
CA ASP A 73 8.13 -21.13 -9.29
C ASP A 73 7.74 -19.65 -9.35
N ILE A 74 6.61 -19.28 -8.74
CA ILE A 74 6.16 -17.88 -8.64
C ILE A 74 7.16 -17.03 -7.86
N GLY A 75 7.67 -17.56 -6.74
CA GLY A 75 8.63 -16.84 -5.92
C GLY A 75 9.91 -16.52 -6.69
N THR A 76 10.40 -17.48 -7.49
CA THR A 76 11.59 -17.32 -8.33
C THR A 76 11.33 -16.39 -9.52
N ALA A 77 10.23 -16.59 -10.24
CA ALA A 77 9.91 -15.84 -11.45
C ALA A 77 9.66 -14.34 -11.19
N HIS A 78 9.06 -14.01 -10.04
CA HIS A 78 8.66 -12.63 -9.71
C HIS A 78 9.50 -11.98 -8.59
N GLY A 79 10.52 -12.68 -8.09
CA GLY A 79 11.35 -12.20 -6.97
C GLY A 79 10.55 -12.00 -5.68
N ILE A 80 9.57 -12.87 -5.42
CA ILE A 80 8.68 -12.81 -4.25
C ILE A 80 9.12 -13.87 -3.25
N ARG A 81 9.37 -13.47 -2.01
CA ARG A 81 9.59 -14.41 -0.91
C ARG A 81 8.24 -14.78 -0.31
N ILE A 82 7.81 -16.02 -0.54
CA ILE A 82 6.53 -16.55 -0.04
C ILE A 82 6.77 -17.48 1.14
N ARG A 83 5.96 -17.35 2.20
CA ARG A 83 6.00 -18.19 3.39
C ARG A 83 4.60 -18.68 3.71
N VAL A 84 4.48 -19.96 4.07
CA VAL A 84 3.22 -20.56 4.50
C VAL A 84 3.24 -20.70 6.02
N TYR A 85 2.14 -20.33 6.66
CA TYR A 85 1.97 -20.44 8.10
C TYR A 85 0.72 -21.25 8.44
N ASP A 86 0.79 -22.02 9.52
CA ASP A 86 -0.37 -22.73 10.05
C ASP A 86 -1.26 -21.83 10.93
N TYR A 87 -2.39 -22.36 11.39
CA TYR A 87 -3.33 -21.65 12.27
C TYR A 87 -2.74 -21.18 13.61
N ARG A 88 -1.57 -21.69 14.01
CA ARG A 88 -0.84 -21.30 15.23
C ARG A 88 0.29 -20.32 14.93
N GLY A 89 0.44 -19.89 13.67
CA GLY A 89 1.49 -18.98 13.23
C GLY A 89 2.87 -19.63 13.05
N TYR A 90 2.96 -20.97 13.05
CA TYR A 90 4.23 -21.65 12.75
C TYR A 90 4.49 -21.63 11.25
N ARG A 91 5.73 -21.37 10.86
CA ARG A 91 6.15 -21.50 9.47
C ARG A 91 6.10 -22.98 9.08
N VAL A 92 5.57 -23.25 7.89
CA VAL A 92 5.47 -24.58 7.29
C VAL A 92 6.18 -24.54 5.93
N PRO A 93 7.49 -24.79 5.85
CA PRO A 93 8.16 -25.04 4.58
C PRO A 93 7.66 -26.33 3.92
N ALA A 94 7.87 -26.46 2.61
CA ALA A 94 7.83 -27.78 1.98
C ALA A 94 8.88 -28.68 2.66
N PRO A 95 8.58 -29.93 3.05
CA PRO A 95 7.43 -30.76 2.65
C PRO A 95 6.21 -30.76 3.61
N GLY A 96 6.06 -29.78 4.50
CA GLY A 96 4.88 -29.63 5.36
C GLY A 96 5.14 -29.75 6.87
N GLU A 97 6.41 -29.86 7.27
CA GLU A 97 6.80 -29.88 8.68
C GLU A 97 6.94 -28.47 9.24
N ARG A 98 6.58 -28.28 10.51
CA ARG A 98 6.71 -26.98 11.17
C ARG A 98 8.18 -26.69 11.44
N GLU A 99 8.57 -25.45 11.22
CA GLU A 99 9.91 -24.97 11.48
C GLU A 99 9.88 -23.75 12.43
N GLY A 100 10.77 -23.74 13.41
CA GLY A 100 10.98 -22.60 14.30
C GLY A 100 9.84 -22.35 15.30
N GLY A 101 9.79 -21.10 15.78
CA GLY A 101 8.73 -20.61 16.67
C GLY A 101 7.57 -19.96 15.90
N PRO A 102 6.42 -19.74 16.58
CA PRO A 102 5.31 -19.02 15.99
C PRO A 102 5.68 -17.55 15.75
N ASP A 103 5.31 -17.04 14.59
CA ASP A 103 5.48 -15.63 14.22
C ASP A 103 4.39 -14.79 14.90
N GLU A 104 4.78 -13.93 15.86
CA GLU A 104 3.84 -13.15 16.68
C GLU A 104 2.91 -12.25 15.87
N GLU A 105 3.40 -11.71 14.75
CA GLU A 105 2.61 -10.86 13.87
C GLU A 105 1.53 -11.69 13.17
N VAL A 106 1.90 -12.83 12.63
CA VAL A 106 0.97 -13.76 11.97
C VAL A 106 -0.08 -14.26 12.97
N VAL A 107 0.34 -14.63 14.19
CA VAL A 107 -0.56 -15.02 15.28
C VAL A 107 -1.55 -13.91 15.60
N ARG A 108 -1.10 -12.66 15.67
CA ARG A 108 -1.96 -11.49 15.94
C ARG A 108 -3.01 -11.29 14.84
N ILE A 109 -2.60 -11.41 13.57
CA ILE A 109 -3.48 -11.24 12.41
C ILE A 109 -4.54 -12.35 12.37
N ILE A 110 -4.11 -13.61 12.49
CA ILE A 110 -5.01 -14.78 12.47
C ILE A 110 -6.01 -14.74 13.63
N ASN A 111 -5.60 -14.26 14.81
CA ASN A 111 -6.45 -14.23 16.01
C ASN A 111 -7.24 -12.94 16.21
N SER A 112 -7.16 -11.99 15.27
CA SER A 112 -7.95 -10.76 15.32
C SER A 112 -9.45 -11.05 15.19
N MET A 113 -10.30 -10.13 15.66
CA MET A 113 -11.76 -10.30 15.60
C MET A 113 -12.29 -10.36 14.16
N SER A 114 -11.62 -9.66 13.24
CA SER A 114 -11.89 -9.64 11.81
C SER A 114 -10.59 -9.85 11.04
N PRO A 115 -10.12 -11.11 10.90
CA PRO A 115 -8.89 -11.41 10.18
C PRO A 115 -8.98 -10.87 8.75
N GLY A 116 -7.98 -10.09 8.35
CA GLY A 116 -7.92 -9.47 7.04
C GLY A 116 -6.48 -9.40 6.57
N ILE A 117 -6.31 -8.94 5.33
CA ILE A 117 -4.97 -8.71 4.77
C ILE A 117 -4.31 -7.59 5.57
N HIS A 118 -3.13 -7.88 6.08
CA HIS A 118 -2.26 -6.86 6.67
C HIS A 118 -1.07 -6.68 5.75
N SER A 119 -0.86 -5.44 5.28
CA SER A 119 0.25 -5.12 4.40
C SER A 119 0.96 -3.88 4.89
N GLU A 120 2.28 -3.88 4.80
CA GLU A 120 3.12 -2.78 5.24
C GLU A 120 4.43 -2.73 4.45
N VAL A 121 5.07 -1.57 4.50
CA VAL A 121 6.39 -1.37 3.90
C VAL A 121 7.44 -1.51 5.00
N ARG A 122 8.34 -2.50 4.86
CA ARG A 122 9.44 -2.76 5.78
C ARG A 122 10.77 -2.78 5.03
N GLY A 123 11.66 -1.84 5.35
CA GLY A 123 13.04 -1.85 4.86
C GLY A 123 13.18 -1.90 3.33
N GLY A 124 12.33 -1.18 2.59
CA GLY A 124 12.34 -1.17 1.12
C GLY A 124 11.63 -2.36 0.45
N ALA A 125 10.98 -3.22 1.23
CA ALA A 125 10.13 -4.29 0.73
C ALA A 125 8.67 -4.06 1.15
N TYR A 126 7.76 -4.47 0.27
CA TYR A 126 6.35 -4.57 0.58
C TYR A 126 6.08 -5.96 1.14
N ALA A 127 5.65 -6.02 2.40
CA ALA A 127 5.30 -7.23 3.11
C ALA A 127 3.78 -7.31 3.26
N SER A 128 3.21 -8.49 3.05
CA SER A 128 1.77 -8.72 3.23
C SER A 128 1.51 -10.10 3.83
N VAL A 129 0.61 -10.17 4.80
CA VAL A 129 0.14 -11.41 5.42
C VAL A 129 -1.34 -11.55 5.11
N ILE A 130 -1.67 -12.62 4.39
CA ILE A 130 -3.02 -12.93 3.95
C ILE A 130 -3.55 -14.14 4.74
N PRO A 131 -4.55 -13.97 5.61
CA PRO A 131 -5.17 -15.10 6.31
C PRO A 131 -5.93 -15.99 5.32
N LEU A 132 -5.77 -17.30 5.48
CA LEU A 132 -6.42 -18.31 4.66
C LEU A 132 -7.71 -18.77 5.34
N PHE A 133 -8.84 -18.59 4.68
CA PHE A 133 -10.14 -19.03 5.18
C PHE A 133 -10.51 -20.41 4.65
N VAL A 134 -11.19 -21.21 5.48
CA VAL A 134 -11.78 -22.49 5.10
C VAL A 134 -12.77 -22.27 3.95
N ARG A 135 -12.50 -22.88 2.80
CA ARG A 135 -13.46 -22.98 1.68
C ARG A 135 -14.30 -24.26 1.80
N GLY A 136 -15.39 -24.34 1.04
CA GLY A 136 -16.27 -25.52 1.03
C GLY A 136 -15.50 -26.83 0.79
N GLU A 137 -14.55 -26.80 -0.14
CA GLU A 137 -13.67 -27.92 -0.50
C GLU A 137 -12.72 -28.35 0.63
N CYS A 138 -12.34 -27.41 1.50
CA CYS A 138 -11.43 -27.65 2.63
C CYS A 138 -12.14 -28.33 3.81
N LYS A 139 -13.48 -28.38 3.83
CA LYS A 139 -14.25 -28.91 4.96
C LYS A 139 -13.99 -30.39 5.22
N PHE A 140 -13.64 -31.17 4.20
CA PHE A 140 -13.38 -32.61 4.33
C PHE A 140 -12.16 -32.90 5.23
N CYS A 141 -11.04 -32.20 4.97
CA CYS A 141 -9.81 -32.36 5.75
C CYS A 141 -9.82 -31.56 7.07
N HIS A 142 -10.74 -30.60 7.21
CA HIS A 142 -10.78 -29.65 8.33
C HIS A 142 -12.12 -29.64 9.09
N THR A 143 -12.79 -30.79 9.12
CA THR A 143 -14.12 -31.03 9.73
C THR A 143 -14.26 -30.59 11.19
N ARG A 144 -13.16 -30.46 11.95
CA ARG A 144 -13.15 -30.09 13.38
C ARG A 144 -12.53 -28.72 13.68
N TRP A 145 -12.25 -27.90 12.67
CA TRP A 145 -11.48 -26.68 12.91
C TRP A 145 -12.28 -25.51 13.47
N ASN A 146 -11.50 -24.64 14.11
CA ASN A 146 -11.86 -23.53 14.98
C ASN A 146 -13.06 -22.71 14.47
N LYS A 147 -13.94 -22.24 15.37
CA LYS A 147 -15.12 -21.39 15.08
C LYS A 147 -14.82 -20.13 14.25
N ARG A 148 -13.54 -19.79 14.10
CA ARG A 148 -13.01 -18.60 13.43
C ARG A 148 -12.76 -18.77 11.92
N GLY A 149 -12.84 -19.99 11.39
CA GLY A 149 -12.78 -20.24 9.93
C GLY A 149 -11.43 -19.96 9.25
N VAL A 150 -10.37 -19.62 9.98
CA VAL A 150 -9.00 -19.42 9.44
C VAL A 150 -8.17 -20.70 9.62
N VAL A 151 -7.53 -21.17 8.55
CA VAL A 151 -6.69 -22.39 8.52
C VAL A 151 -5.19 -22.13 8.64
N GLY A 152 -4.77 -20.89 8.38
CA GLY A 152 -3.38 -20.48 8.35
C GLY A 152 -3.23 -19.11 7.69
N ALA A 153 -2.04 -18.78 7.22
CA ALA A 153 -1.77 -17.56 6.48
C ALA A 153 -0.68 -17.76 5.42
N LEU A 154 -0.69 -16.92 4.38
CA LEU A 154 0.43 -16.76 3.47
C LEU A 154 1.10 -15.41 3.72
N GLY A 155 2.41 -15.43 3.94
CA GLY A 155 3.24 -14.23 3.99
C GLY A 155 3.94 -14.02 2.66
N PHE A 156 3.87 -12.79 2.15
CA PHE A 156 4.53 -12.33 0.93
C PHE A 156 5.50 -11.22 1.29
N VAL A 157 6.70 -11.26 0.73
CA VAL A 157 7.66 -10.15 0.81
C VAL A 157 8.23 -9.94 -0.58
N ARG A 158 8.07 -8.74 -1.13
CA ARG A 158 8.58 -8.38 -2.46
C ARG A 158 9.29 -7.02 -2.38
N PRO A 159 10.47 -6.84 -2.99
CA PRO A 159 11.02 -5.51 -3.18
C PRO A 159 10.03 -4.70 -4.03
N TYR A 160 9.74 -3.47 -3.61
CA TYR A 160 8.86 -2.58 -4.38
C TYR A 160 9.69 -1.43 -4.97
N ASP A 161 9.27 -0.95 -6.13
CA ASP A 161 9.90 0.20 -6.75
C ASP A 161 9.27 1.49 -6.18
N ALA A 162 10.01 2.15 -5.29
CA ALA A 162 9.58 3.44 -4.73
C ALA A 162 9.42 4.50 -5.83
N GLY A 163 10.20 4.44 -6.92
CA GLY A 163 10.07 5.35 -8.05
C GLY A 163 8.71 5.24 -8.74
N VAL A 164 8.22 4.02 -8.96
CA VAL A 164 6.88 3.78 -9.54
C VAL A 164 5.77 4.25 -8.59
N TYR A 165 5.96 4.08 -7.28
CA TYR A 165 5.02 4.54 -6.26
C TYR A 165 4.85 6.08 -6.25
N TYR A 166 5.93 6.83 -6.46
CA TYR A 166 5.92 8.29 -6.34
C TYR A 166 5.65 9.08 -7.63
N THR A 167 5.52 8.44 -8.80
CA THR A 167 5.64 9.15 -10.08
C THR A 167 4.34 9.47 -10.80
N ALA A 168 3.26 8.70 -10.69
CA ALA A 168 2.04 9.03 -11.45
C ALA A 168 1.08 9.94 -10.66
N GLU A 169 0.56 9.44 -9.54
CA GLU A 169 -0.52 10.11 -8.81
C GLU A 169 -0.05 11.40 -8.13
N ARG A 170 1.12 11.38 -7.49
CA ARG A 170 1.73 12.55 -6.84
C ARG A 170 2.02 13.66 -7.85
N ILE A 171 2.59 13.31 -9.00
CA ILE A 171 2.89 14.29 -10.06
C ILE A 171 1.62 14.98 -10.51
N ILE A 172 0.53 14.24 -10.74
CA ILE A 172 -0.77 14.81 -11.12
C ILE A 172 -1.29 15.76 -10.04
N ILE A 173 -1.29 15.33 -8.77
CA ILE A 173 -1.76 16.15 -7.64
C ILE A 173 -0.97 17.46 -7.54
N PHE A 174 0.36 17.38 -7.56
CA PHE A 174 1.21 18.57 -7.43
C PHE A 174 1.19 19.46 -8.67
N ILE A 175 0.97 18.90 -9.88
CA ILE A 175 0.67 19.71 -11.08
C ILE A 175 -0.62 20.50 -10.87
N CYS A 176 -1.71 19.85 -10.42
CA CYS A 176 -2.98 20.53 -10.16
C CYS A 176 -2.83 21.64 -9.10
N ILE A 177 -2.15 21.36 -7.99
CA ILE A 177 -1.88 22.35 -6.93
C ILE A 177 -1.05 23.52 -7.50
N THR A 178 -0.02 23.23 -8.29
CA THR A 178 0.85 24.25 -8.90
C THR A 178 0.03 25.15 -9.83
N ILE A 179 -0.85 24.59 -10.67
CA ILE A 179 -1.75 25.37 -11.53
C ILE A 179 -2.65 26.29 -10.70
N VAL A 180 -3.28 25.77 -9.64
CA VAL A 180 -4.13 26.58 -8.75
C VAL A 180 -3.33 27.70 -8.08
N LEU A 181 -2.11 27.42 -7.61
CA LEU A 181 -1.25 28.41 -6.98
C LEU A 181 -0.80 29.50 -7.97
N VAL A 182 -0.51 29.14 -9.23
CA VAL A 182 -0.21 30.13 -10.29
C VAL A 182 -1.43 31.03 -10.56
N CYS A 183 -2.63 30.46 -10.66
CA CYS A 183 -3.86 31.22 -10.83
C CYS A 183 -4.12 32.18 -9.66
N LEU A 184 -3.92 31.72 -8.42
CA LEU A 184 -4.04 32.55 -7.22
C LEU A 184 -2.99 33.65 -7.18
N LEU A 185 -1.74 33.34 -7.51
CA LEU A 185 -0.65 34.31 -7.58
C LEU A 185 -0.98 35.41 -8.60
N TYR A 186 -1.48 35.03 -9.78
CA TYR A 186 -1.92 35.96 -10.81
C TYR A 186 -3.06 36.86 -10.31
N ALA A 187 -4.07 36.27 -9.67
CA ALA A 187 -5.19 37.03 -9.09
C ALA A 187 -4.73 38.04 -8.04
N VAL A 188 -3.88 37.62 -7.10
CA VAL A 188 -3.32 38.51 -6.05
C VAL A 188 -2.42 39.58 -6.65
N ALA A 189 -1.60 39.25 -7.66
CA ALA A 189 -0.75 40.21 -8.34
C ALA A 189 -1.56 41.30 -9.05
N ARG A 190 -2.68 40.92 -9.70
CA ARG A 190 -3.57 41.85 -10.40
C ARG A 190 -4.54 42.58 -9.47
N TRP A 191 -4.78 42.06 -8.26
CA TRP A 191 -5.63 42.70 -7.28
C TRP A 191 -5.03 44.03 -6.79
N ASP A 192 -5.74 45.13 -7.05
CA ASP A 192 -5.37 46.47 -6.57
C ASP A 192 -6.40 46.95 -5.54
N PRO A 193 -6.18 46.67 -4.24
CA PRO A 193 -7.12 47.09 -3.21
C PRO A 193 -7.26 48.61 -3.09
N GLY A 194 -6.29 49.39 -3.60
CA GLY A 194 -6.31 50.85 -3.53
C GLY A 194 -7.34 51.50 -4.46
N LYS A 195 -7.67 50.86 -5.60
CA LYS A 195 -8.69 51.36 -6.54
C LYS A 195 -10.11 51.27 -5.97
N ASN A 196 -10.45 50.12 -5.40
CA ASN A 196 -11.79 49.90 -4.85
C ASN A 196 -12.05 50.72 -3.57
N ILE A 197 -11.01 51.06 -2.81
CA ILE A 197 -11.15 51.95 -1.64
C ILE A 197 -11.42 53.39 -2.08
N LYS A 198 -10.79 53.88 -3.15
CA LYS A 198 -11.08 55.23 -3.67
C LYS A 198 -12.54 55.38 -4.12
N GLU A 199 -13.09 54.38 -4.82
CA GLU A 199 -14.50 54.38 -5.25
C GLU A 199 -15.53 54.36 -4.10
N LEU A 200 -15.12 53.90 -2.90
CA LEU A 200 -15.97 53.90 -1.70
C LEU A 200 -16.02 55.24 -0.98
N PHE A 201 -15.05 56.13 -1.20
CA PHE A 201 -14.97 57.45 -0.57
C PHE A 201 -15.20 58.62 -1.53
N ASP A 202 -15.19 58.38 -2.85
CA ASP A 202 -15.53 59.37 -3.90
C ASP A 202 -17.02 59.37 -4.29
N LYS A 203 -17.91 58.83 -3.45
CA LYS A 203 -19.38 58.84 -3.65
C LYS A 203 -20.10 59.67 -2.61
#